data_AF-A0A183HUS2-F1
#
_entry.id   AF-A0A183HUS2-F1
#
_cell.length_a   1.000
_cell.length_b   1.000
_cell.length_c   1.000
_cell.angle_alpha   90.00
_cell.angle_beta   90.00
_cell.angle_gamma   90.00
#
_symmetry.space_group_name_H-M   'P 1'
#
loop_
_entity.id
_entity.type
_entity.pdbx_description
1 polymer ?
#
loop_
_entity_poly.entity_id
_entity_poly.type
_entity_poly.pdbx_seq_one_letter_code
_entity_poly.pdbx_strand_id
1 'polypeptide(L)'
;MRLLSVFAMISSAFFLLGAFVIMQFAVRQPNHWQELPAVTNFTGVIMFVGMAMYAFEGQTMILPVENKLETPEDFLNNFGVLPTTMCFCTLFMIAIGFYGYTAFGANTQPTITMNVPKEG
;
A
#
# COMPACT_ATOMS: atom_id res chain seq x y z
N MET A 1 -4.68 19.25 -19.16
CA MET A 1 -4.35 17.86 -18.73
C MET A 1 -2.87 17.67 -18.43
N ARG A 2 -1.93 18.13 -19.27
CA ARG A 2 -0.47 17.96 -19.02
C ARG A 2 0.03 18.52 -17.68
N LEU A 3 -0.47 19.69 -17.24
CA LEU A 3 -0.12 20.25 -15.93
C LEU A 3 -0.53 19.33 -14.77
N LEU A 4 -1.76 18.79 -14.82
CA LEU A 4 -2.27 17.86 -13.81
C LEU A 4 -1.46 16.56 -13.79
N SER A 5 -1.07 16.04 -14.95
CA SER A 5 -0.19 14.87 -15.04
C SER A 5 1.19 15.11 -14.44
N VAL A 6 1.79 16.29 -14.64
CA VAL A 6 3.08 16.64 -14.03
C VAL A 6 2.95 16.74 -12.50
N PHE A 7 1.91 17.40 -12.00
CA PHE A 7 1.64 17.44 -10.56
C PHE A 7 1.40 16.04 -9.97
N ALA A 8 0.66 15.18 -10.67
CA ALA A 8 0.44 13.80 -10.26
C ALA A 8 1.74 13.01 -10.20
N MET A 9 2.61 13.10 -11.20
CA MET A 9 3.91 12.43 -11.19
C MET A 9 4.80 12.89 -10.03
N ILE A 10 4.83 14.21 -9.78
CA ILE A 10 5.56 14.78 -8.64
C ILE A 10 5.00 14.21 -7.33
N SER A 11 3.68 14.20 -7.17
CA SER A 11 3.02 13.63 -5.98
C SER A 11 3.35 12.15 -5.80
N SER A 12 3.36 11.35 -6.86
CA SER A 12 3.73 9.93 -6.82
C SER A 12 5.17 9.74 -6.37
N ALA A 13 6.11 10.59 -6.81
CA ALA A 13 7.49 10.54 -6.37
C ALA A 13 7.62 10.84 -4.85
N PHE A 14 6.92 11.88 -4.36
CA PHE A 14 6.88 12.18 -2.93
C PHE A 14 6.24 11.05 -2.11
N PHE A 15 5.18 10.42 -2.64
CA PHE A 15 4.56 9.26 -2.00
C PHE A 15 5.55 8.09 -1.86
N LEU A 16 6.28 7.76 -2.93
CA LEU A 16 7.29 6.69 -2.90
C LEU A 16 8.42 7.01 -1.92
N LEU A 17 8.92 8.26 -1.91
CA LEU A 17 9.93 8.71 -0.95
C LEU A 17 9.42 8.62 0.50
N GLY A 18 8.20 9.08 0.77
CA GLY A 18 7.58 9.01 2.10
C GLY A 18 7.31 7.58 2.55
N ALA A 19 6.96 6.68 1.64
CA ALA A 19 6.80 5.27 1.97
C ALA A 19 8.15 4.59 2.25
N PHE A 20 9.19 4.94 1.50
CA PHE A 20 10.56 4.48 1.75
C PHE A 20 11.06 4.97 3.12
N VAL A 21 11.00 6.29 3.34
CA VAL A 21 10.63 6.97 4.61
C VAL A 21 10.30 6.08 5.82
N ILE A 22 9.06 5.65 5.80
CA ILE A 22 8.40 4.93 6.87
C ILE A 22 8.92 3.49 6.92
N MET A 23 9.11 2.85 5.77
CA MET A 23 9.56 1.47 5.70
C MET A 23 10.94 1.30 6.33
N GLN A 24 11.91 2.17 6.03
CA GLN A 24 13.23 2.04 6.68
C GLN A 24 13.19 2.36 8.18
N PHE A 25 12.26 3.20 8.63
CA PHE A 25 12.08 3.46 10.05
C PHE A 25 11.49 2.23 10.75
N ALA A 26 10.45 1.62 10.17
CA ALA A 26 9.82 0.42 10.69
C ALA A 26 10.80 -0.76 10.77
N VAL A 27 11.60 -0.99 9.72
CA VAL A 27 12.56 -2.11 9.68
C VAL A 27 13.71 -1.94 10.68
N ARG A 28 14.05 -0.70 11.07
CA ARG A 28 15.10 -0.42 12.08
C ARG A 28 14.64 -0.64 13.51
N GLN A 29 13.33 -0.72 13.76
CA GLN A 29 12.81 -1.00 15.10
C GLN A 29 13.07 -2.47 15.47
N PRO A 30 13.24 -2.79 16.77
CA PRO A 30 13.34 -4.18 17.21
C PRO A 30 12.07 -4.96 16.81
N ASN A 31 12.28 -6.12 16.18
CA ASN A 31 11.18 -6.96 15.71
C ASN A 31 10.63 -7.84 16.84
N HIS A 32 9.35 -7.67 17.18
CA HIS A 32 8.67 -8.41 18.25
C HIS A 32 7.76 -9.53 17.72
N TRP A 33 8.04 -10.03 16.52
CA TRP A 33 7.23 -11.02 15.78
C TRP A 33 6.84 -12.29 16.59
N GLN A 34 7.63 -12.70 17.57
CA GLN A 34 7.33 -13.87 18.42
C GLN A 34 6.32 -13.60 19.53
N GLU A 35 6.15 -12.34 19.94
CA GLU A 35 5.29 -11.93 21.05
C GLU A 35 3.92 -11.43 20.56
N LEU A 36 3.76 -11.27 19.24
CA LEU A 36 2.57 -10.69 18.61
C LEU A 36 1.57 -11.75 18.17
N PRO A 37 0.26 -11.55 18.42
CA PRO A 37 -0.76 -12.48 17.97
C PRO A 37 -0.84 -12.47 16.44
N ALA A 38 -0.73 -13.66 15.82
CA ALA A 38 -0.80 -13.81 14.37
C ALA A 38 -2.21 -13.53 13.80
N VAL A 39 -3.24 -13.70 14.62
CA VAL A 39 -4.64 -13.52 14.22
C VAL A 39 -5.36 -12.69 15.28
N THR A 40 -6.19 -11.75 14.83
CA THR A 40 -7.04 -10.92 15.68
C THR A 40 -8.43 -11.54 15.90
N ASN A 41 -9.32 -10.85 16.60
CA ASN A 41 -10.71 -11.27 16.82
C ASN A 41 -11.52 -11.24 15.51
N PHE A 42 -12.68 -11.92 15.48
CA PHE A 42 -13.57 -11.97 14.31
C PHE A 42 -13.90 -10.59 13.72
N THR A 43 -14.21 -9.62 14.58
CA THR A 43 -14.46 -8.23 14.17
C THR A 43 -13.23 -7.60 13.49
N GLY A 44 -12.01 -7.88 13.99
CA GLY A 44 -10.78 -7.38 13.40
C GLY A 44 -10.51 -7.98 12.01
N VAL A 45 -10.86 -9.25 11.79
CA VAL A 45 -10.77 -9.88 10.47
C VAL A 45 -11.74 -9.22 9.49
N ILE A 46 -12.99 -8.95 9.90
CA ILE A 46 -13.96 -8.23 9.06
C ILE A 46 -13.46 -6.83 8.71
N MET A 47 -12.92 -6.10 9.69
CA MET A 47 -12.36 -4.76 9.46
C MET A 47 -11.19 -4.81 8.47
N PHE A 48 -10.30 -5.80 8.60
CA PHE A 48 -9.20 -6.01 7.65
C PHE A 48 -9.72 -6.27 6.23
N VAL A 49 -10.73 -7.13 6.06
CA VAL A 49 -11.34 -7.38 4.75
C VAL A 49 -11.93 -6.10 4.16
N GLY A 50 -12.60 -5.28 4.97
CA GLY A 50 -13.11 -3.96 4.54
C GLY A 50 -12.00 -3.03 4.06
N MET A 51 -10.90 -2.92 4.82
CA MET A 51 -9.74 -2.11 4.44
C MET A 51 -9.05 -2.66 3.17
N ALA A 52 -8.92 -3.98 3.04
CA ALA A 52 -8.36 -4.61 1.85
C ALA A 52 -9.23 -4.34 0.62
N MET A 53 -10.55 -4.47 0.71
CA MET A 53 -11.46 -4.14 -0.40
C MET A 53 -11.35 -2.67 -0.79
N TYR A 54 -11.29 -1.76 0.18
CA TYR A 54 -11.11 -0.33 -0.06
C TYR A 54 -9.76 -0.01 -0.72
N ALA A 55 -8.70 -0.75 -0.41
CA ALA A 55 -7.40 -0.57 -1.06
C ALA A 55 -7.42 -0.91 -2.57
N PHE A 56 -8.33 -1.79 -3.00
CA PHE A 56 -8.47 -2.22 -4.39
C PHE A 56 -9.68 -1.61 -5.11
N GLU A 57 -10.26 -0.52 -4.59
CA GLU A 57 -11.36 0.28 -5.19
C GLU A 57 -10.92 1.05 -6.46
N GLY A 58 -10.15 0.41 -7.34
CA GLY A 58 -9.72 0.93 -8.64
C GLY A 58 -10.52 0.36 -9.82
N GLN A 59 -11.42 -0.60 -9.59
CA GLN A 59 -12.12 -1.30 -10.68
C GLN A 59 -12.97 -0.35 -11.54
N THR A 60 -13.52 0.71 -10.95
CA THR A 60 -14.29 1.75 -11.67
C THR A 60 -13.43 2.57 -12.64
N MET A 61 -12.11 2.59 -12.43
CA MET A 61 -11.15 3.29 -13.28
C MET A 61 -10.49 2.40 -14.33
N ILE A 62 -10.80 1.10 -14.38
CA ILE A 62 -10.21 0.17 -15.35
C ILE A 62 -10.55 0.58 -16.79
N LEU A 63 -11.82 0.78 -17.12
CA LEU A 63 -12.24 1.08 -18.51
C LEU A 63 -11.65 2.41 -19.04
N PRO A 64 -11.63 3.52 -18.27
CA PRO A 64 -10.96 4.74 -18.72
C PRO A 64 -9.43 4.61 -18.85
N VAL A 65 -8.79 3.74 -18.06
CA VAL A 65 -7.34 3.50 -18.12
C VAL A 65 -7.02 2.62 -19.33
N GLU A 66 -7.78 1.55 -19.55
CA GLU A 66 -7.66 0.66 -20.71
C GLU A 66 -7.76 1.45 -22.02
N ASN A 67 -8.76 2.33 -22.15
CA ASN A 67 -8.95 3.19 -23.33
C ASN A 67 -7.82 4.21 -23.57
N LYS A 68 -6.90 4.42 -22.61
CA LYS A 68 -5.76 5.34 -22.73
C LYS A 68 -4.44 4.63 -23.02
N LEU A 69 -4.42 3.31 -23.05
CA LEU A 69 -3.22 2.54 -23.38
C LEU A 69 -3.02 2.48 -24.89
N GLU A 70 -1.75 2.41 -25.29
CA GLU A 70 -1.38 2.22 -26.69
C GLU A 70 -1.84 0.84 -27.20
N THR A 71 -1.78 -0.19 -26.35
CA THR A 71 -2.30 -1.54 -26.60
C THR A 71 -3.31 -1.95 -25.52
N PRO A 72 -4.63 -1.71 -25.71
CA PRO A 72 -5.65 -2.04 -24.70
C PRO A 72 -5.81 -3.56 -24.50
N GLU A 73 -5.57 -4.35 -25.53
CA GLU A 73 -5.64 -5.82 -25.49
C GLU A 73 -4.62 -6.47 -24.53
N ASP A 74 -3.49 -5.81 -24.30
CA ASP A 74 -2.47 -6.25 -23.35
C ASP A 74 -2.78 -5.87 -21.90
N PHE A 75 -3.79 -5.03 -21.65
CA PHE A 75 -4.09 -4.55 -20.30
C PHE A 75 -4.47 -5.68 -19.34
N LEU A 76 -5.31 -6.61 -19.82
CA LEU A 76 -5.86 -7.75 -19.07
C LEU A 76 -5.11 -9.06 -19.31
N ASN A 77 -4.09 -9.08 -20.16
CA ASN A 77 -3.30 -10.29 -20.43
C ASN A 77 -2.59 -10.78 -19.14
N ASN A 78 -2.17 -12.04 -19.06
CA ASN A 78 -1.60 -12.64 -17.85
C ASN A 78 -0.37 -11.89 -17.29
N PHE A 79 0.44 -11.29 -18.18
CA PHE A 79 1.56 -10.40 -17.83
C PHE A 79 1.26 -8.94 -18.21
N GLY A 80 -0.01 -8.60 -18.31
CA GLY A 80 -0.50 -7.28 -18.64
C GLY A 80 -0.22 -6.25 -17.56
N VAL A 81 -0.51 -5.01 -17.87
CA VAL A 81 -0.29 -3.87 -16.98
C VAL A 81 -1.10 -4.01 -15.68
N LEU A 82 -2.36 -4.48 -15.78
CA LEU A 82 -3.23 -4.60 -14.61
C LEU A 82 -2.74 -5.65 -13.60
N PRO A 83 -2.60 -6.96 -13.94
CA PRO A 83 -2.18 -7.96 -12.96
C PRO A 83 -0.79 -7.68 -12.39
N THR A 84 0.14 -7.21 -13.22
CA THR A 84 1.49 -6.86 -12.76
C THR A 84 1.47 -5.72 -11.74
N THR A 85 0.70 -4.66 -12.00
CA THR A 85 0.56 -3.53 -11.07
C THR A 85 -0.14 -3.97 -9.78
N MET A 86 -1.17 -4.80 -9.88
CA MET A 86 -1.90 -5.31 -8.72
C MET A 86 -1.00 -6.19 -7.83
N CYS A 87 -0.21 -7.09 -8.41
CA CYS A 87 0.77 -7.89 -7.67
C CYS A 87 1.80 -6.99 -6.97
N PHE A 88 2.35 -6.01 -7.68
CA PHE A 88 3.33 -5.07 -7.10
C PHE A 88 2.74 -4.27 -5.93
N CYS A 89 1.57 -3.67 -6.10
CA CYS A 89 0.88 -2.93 -5.05
C CYS A 89 0.54 -3.82 -3.85
N THR A 90 0.09 -5.05 -4.09
CA THR A 90 -0.22 -6.02 -3.03
C THR A 90 1.02 -6.35 -2.20
N LEU A 91 2.13 -6.67 -2.86
CA LEU A 91 3.41 -6.97 -2.17
C LEU A 91 3.90 -5.75 -1.37
N PHE A 92 3.79 -4.56 -1.93
CA PHE A 92 4.16 -3.32 -1.27
C PHE A 92 3.31 -3.06 -0.01
N MET A 93 2.00 -3.22 -0.10
CA MET A 93 1.09 -3.06 1.05
C MET A 93 1.33 -4.13 2.12
N ILE A 94 1.56 -5.39 1.72
CA ILE A 94 1.91 -6.47 2.65
C ILE A 94 3.22 -6.16 3.36
N ALA A 95 4.25 -5.70 2.65
CA ALA A 95 5.54 -5.36 3.24
C ALA A 95 5.40 -4.25 4.30
N ILE A 96 4.72 -3.15 3.97
CA ILE A 96 4.49 -2.04 4.93
C ILE A 96 3.67 -2.52 6.13
N GLY A 97 2.60 -3.28 5.89
CA GLY A 97 1.73 -3.80 6.95
C GLY A 97 2.48 -4.76 7.87
N PHE A 98 3.27 -5.68 7.32
CA PHE A 98 4.05 -6.65 8.07
C PHE A 98 5.12 -5.97 8.92
N TYR A 99 6.04 -5.21 8.30
CA TYR A 99 7.11 -4.55 9.05
C TYR A 99 6.59 -3.47 10.01
N GLY A 100 5.49 -2.79 9.65
CA GLY A 100 4.82 -1.86 10.55
C GLY A 100 4.27 -2.57 11.79
N TYR A 101 3.59 -3.70 11.60
CA TYR A 101 3.03 -4.44 12.73
C TYR A 101 4.10 -5.08 13.62
N THR A 102 5.17 -5.64 13.04
CA THR A 102 6.27 -6.23 13.84
C THR A 102 7.08 -5.19 14.62
N ALA A 103 7.13 -3.95 14.13
CA ALA A 103 7.82 -2.83 14.77
C ALA A 103 7.03 -2.25 15.95
N PHE A 104 5.72 -2.02 15.80
CA PHE A 104 4.91 -1.26 16.77
C PHE A 104 3.92 -2.12 17.56
N GLY A 105 3.60 -3.32 17.08
CA GLY A 105 2.75 -4.27 17.76
C GLY A 105 1.37 -3.70 18.13
N ALA A 106 0.98 -3.87 19.40
CA ALA A 106 -0.29 -3.38 19.93
C ALA A 106 -0.41 -1.84 19.95
N ASN A 107 0.71 -1.11 19.83
CA ASN A 107 0.73 0.37 19.83
C ASN A 107 0.60 0.96 18.42
N THR A 108 0.40 0.12 17.40
CA THR A 108 0.23 0.55 16.02
C THR A 108 -0.97 1.49 15.89
N GLN A 109 -0.73 2.74 15.47
CA GLN A 109 -1.79 3.71 15.23
C GLN A 109 -2.53 3.40 13.91
N PRO A 110 -3.75 3.96 13.71
CA PRO A 110 -4.53 3.76 12.49
C PRO A 110 -3.79 4.14 11.20
N THR A 111 -2.84 5.08 11.27
CA THR A 111 -1.96 5.45 10.17
C THR A 111 -0.51 5.25 10.56
N ILE A 112 0.27 4.58 9.72
CA ILE A 112 1.67 4.26 9.99
C ILE A 112 2.56 5.52 10.14
N THR A 113 2.18 6.63 9.49
CA THR A 113 2.84 7.92 9.61
C THR A 113 2.79 8.48 11.03
N MET A 114 1.78 8.12 11.82
CA MET A 114 1.64 8.56 13.20
C MET A 114 2.52 7.76 14.17
N ASN A 115 3.05 6.62 13.73
CA ASN A 115 3.97 5.81 14.53
C ASN A 115 5.41 6.32 14.44
N VAL A 116 5.72 7.16 13.44
CA VAL A 116 7.04 7.81 13.31
C VAL A 116 7.11 8.97 14.31
N PRO A 117 8.21 9.12 15.07
CA PRO A 117 8.37 10.23 16.00
C PRO A 117 8.22 11.56 15.26
N LYS A 118 7.40 12.45 15.83
CA LYS A 118 7.10 13.77 15.27
C LYS A 118 8.20 14.80 15.55
N GLU A 119 9.14 14.42 16.41
CA GLU A 119 10.26 15.23 16.84
C GLU A 119 11.53 14.46 16.49
N GLY A 120 12.40 15.12 15.71
CA GLY A 120 13.79 14.76 15.51
C GLY A 120 14.67 15.74 16.26
#